data_AF-A0A7C4XMZ1-F1
#
_entry.id   AF-A0A7C4XMZ1-F1
#
_cell.length_a   1.000
_cell.length_b   1.000
_cell.length_c   1.000
_cell.angle_alpha   90.00
_cell.angle_beta   90.00
_cell.angle_gamma   90.00
#
_symmetry.space_group_name_H-M   'P 1'
#
loop_
_entity.id
_entity.type
_entity.pdbx_description
1 polymer ?
#
loop_
_entity_poly.entity_id
_entity_poly.type
_entity_poly.pdbx_seq_one_letter_code
_entity_poly.pdbx_strand_id
1 'polypeptide(L)'
;MKRIFIIIPLIFLSCSDSDYNSKLAEYIKRERELRKSITNNQELEDSLKALRKRFGIDLKKELKKLDRKPEIWVRLLNDIDGKQ
;
A
#
# COMPACT_ATOMS: atom_id res chain seq x y z
N MET A 1 4.24 46.12 -31.48
CA MET A 1 4.07 46.24 -30.02
C MET A 1 3.33 45.02 -29.50
N LYS A 2 3.90 44.41 -28.44
CA LYS A 2 3.33 43.41 -27.51
C LYS A 2 2.59 42.19 -28.09
N ARG A 3 3.36 41.11 -28.24
CA ARG A 3 2.90 39.72 -28.13
C ARG A 3 2.30 39.50 -26.75
N ILE A 4 1.11 38.92 -26.65
CA ILE A 4 0.57 38.39 -25.40
C ILE A 4 0.29 36.90 -25.62
N PHE A 5 1.24 36.08 -25.18
CA PHE A 5 1.06 34.66 -24.94
C PHE A 5 0.17 34.51 -23.70
N ILE A 6 -1.05 34.00 -23.86
CA ILE A 6 -1.83 33.53 -22.71
C ILE A 6 -1.43 32.08 -22.48
N ILE A 7 -0.60 31.92 -21.45
CA ILE A 7 -0.04 30.67 -20.99
C ILE A 7 -1.16 29.85 -20.35
N ILE A 8 -1.46 28.69 -20.93
CA ILE A 8 -2.19 27.61 -20.25
C ILE A 8 -1.24 27.00 -19.22
N PRO A 9 -1.65 26.91 -17.94
CA PRO A 9 -1.43 25.63 -17.28
C PRO A 9 -2.56 25.35 -16.29
N LEU A 10 -3.61 24.64 -16.73
CA LEU A 10 -4.59 24.04 -15.81
C LEU A 10 -4.62 22.51 -15.95
N ILE A 11 -3.46 21.91 -16.25
CA ILE A 11 -3.30 20.46 -16.47
C ILE A 11 -2.59 19.76 -15.29
N PHE A 12 -2.55 20.33 -14.07
CA PHE A 12 -1.72 19.77 -12.99
C PHE A 12 -2.39 19.55 -11.63
N LEU A 13 -3.72 19.53 -11.52
CA LEU A 13 -4.38 19.25 -10.22
C LEU A 13 -5.03 17.86 -10.08
N SER A 14 -4.93 16.99 -11.07
CA SER A 14 -5.30 15.58 -10.92
C SER A 14 -4.10 14.64 -11.01
N CYS A 15 -3.04 14.97 -10.28
CA CYS A 15 -2.28 13.89 -9.63
C CYS A 15 -3.12 13.43 -8.43
N SER A 16 -4.21 12.71 -8.71
CA SER A 16 -4.84 11.85 -7.72
C SER A 16 -3.86 10.71 -7.49
N ASP A 17 -2.85 10.99 -6.68
CA ASP A 17 -1.92 9.98 -6.19
C ASP A 17 -2.75 9.04 -5.32
N SER A 18 -3.26 7.96 -5.94
CA SER A 18 -3.89 6.87 -5.21
C SER A 18 -2.78 6.15 -4.45
N ASP A 19 -2.29 6.79 -3.40
CA ASP A 19 -1.14 6.36 -2.60
C ASP A 19 -1.39 5.00 -1.91
N TYR A 20 -2.66 4.59 -1.85
CA TYR A 20 -3.10 3.34 -1.27
C TYR A 20 -2.89 2.13 -2.20
N ASN A 21 -2.05 1.20 -1.76
CA ASN A 21 -1.84 -0.08 -2.41
C ASN A 21 -2.73 -1.16 -1.77
N SER A 22 -3.80 -1.56 -2.46
CA SER A 22 -4.74 -2.60 -1.97
C SER A 22 -4.06 -3.96 -1.72
N LYS A 23 -2.94 -4.25 -2.37
CA LYS A 23 -2.16 -5.47 -2.14
C LYS A 23 -1.55 -5.52 -0.73
N LEU A 24 -1.38 -4.37 -0.07
CA LEU A 24 -0.88 -4.31 1.31
C LEU A 24 -1.86 -4.96 2.29
N ALA A 25 -3.16 -4.67 2.15
CA ALA A 25 -4.20 -5.27 3.00
C ALA A 25 -4.22 -6.79 2.82
N GLU A 26 -4.22 -7.26 1.57
CA GLU A 26 -4.20 -8.70 1.28
C GLU A 26 -2.94 -9.38 1.80
N TYR A 27 -1.77 -8.75 1.64
CA TYR A 27 -0.51 -9.26 2.20
C TYR A 27 -0.60 -9.43 3.73
N ILE A 28 -1.08 -8.42 4.45
CA ILE A 28 -1.20 -8.45 5.93
C ILE A 28 -2.16 -9.56 6.37
N LYS A 29 -3.27 -9.76 5.65
CA LYS A 29 -4.20 -10.87 5.93
C LYS A 29 -3.51 -12.23 5.81
N ARG A 30 -2.82 -12.46 4.68
CA ARG A 30 -2.09 -13.71 4.41
C ARG A 30 -0.95 -13.94 5.40
N GLU A 31 -0.22 -12.88 5.77
CA GLU A 31 0.82 -12.95 6.79
C GLU A 31 0.24 -13.40 8.14
N ARG A 32 -0.87 -12.79 8.57
CA ARG A 32 -1.58 -13.16 9.80
C ARG A 32 -2.05 -14.61 9.78
N GLU A 33 -2.53 -15.10 8.63
CA GLU A 33 -2.93 -16.50 8.47
C GLU A 33 -1.73 -17.44 8.62
N LEU A 34 -0.60 -17.16 7.93
CA LEU A 34 0.62 -17.97 8.04
C LEU A 34 1.13 -18.05 9.49
N ARG A 35 1.16 -16.91 10.20
CA ARG A 35 1.57 -16.84 11.60
C ARG A 35 0.63 -17.59 12.55
N LYS A 36 -0.64 -17.78 12.17
CA LYS A 36 -1.61 -18.58 12.94
C LYS A 36 -1.50 -20.07 12.64
N SER A 37 -1.19 -20.44 11.39
CA SER A 37 -1.18 -21.83 10.94
C SER A 37 0.16 -22.54 11.15
N ILE A 38 1.27 -21.81 11.10
CA ILE A 38 2.62 -22.40 11.15
C ILE A 38 3.24 -22.13 12.52
N THR A 39 3.39 -23.18 13.32
CA THR A 39 4.05 -23.13 14.63
C THR A 39 5.58 -23.22 14.52
N ASN A 40 6.09 -23.81 13.44
CA ASN A 40 7.52 -23.95 13.21
C ASN A 40 8.12 -22.63 12.69
N ASN A 41 9.02 -22.03 13.46
CA ASN A 41 9.62 -20.73 13.11
C ASN A 41 10.39 -20.75 11.79
N GLN A 42 11.07 -21.84 11.44
CA GLN A 42 11.86 -21.92 10.20
C GLN A 42 10.95 -21.97 8.98
N GLU A 43 9.92 -22.83 9.03
CA GLU A 43 8.92 -22.95 7.96
C GLU A 43 8.11 -21.66 7.80
N LEU A 44 7.83 -20.96 8.92
CA LEU A 44 7.18 -19.67 8.91
C LEU A 44 8.04 -18.64 8.17
N GLU A 45 9.31 -18.50 8.51
CA GLU A 45 10.22 -17.55 7.85
C GLU A 45 10.34 -17.81 6.34
N ASP A 46 10.47 -19.08 5.93
CA ASP A 46 10.53 -19.45 4.52
C ASP A 46 9.22 -19.11 3.79
N SER A 47 8.08 -19.37 4.44
CA SER A 47 6.74 -19.02 3.93
C SER A 47 6.53 -17.51 3.82
N LEU A 48 6.98 -16.74 4.82
CA LEU A 48 6.92 -15.28 4.83
C LEU A 48 7.79 -14.67 3.73
N LYS A 49 8.99 -15.24 3.51
CA LYS A 49 9.89 -14.83 2.43
C LYS A 49 9.28 -15.10 1.06
N ALA A 50 8.67 -16.27 0.87
CA ALA A 50 7.95 -16.61 -0.35
C ALA A 50 6.74 -15.69 -0.58
N LEU A 51 5.96 -15.40 0.48
CA LEU A 51 4.82 -14.48 0.43
C LEU A 51 5.27 -13.07 0.00
N ARG A 52 6.33 -12.53 0.62
CA ARG A 52 6.88 -11.22 0.27
C ARG A 52 7.33 -11.15 -1.19
N LYS A 53 8.00 -12.20 -1.68
CA LYS A 53 8.42 -12.30 -3.09
C LYS A 53 7.23 -12.34 -4.04
N ARG A 54 6.17 -13.09 -3.71
CA ARG A 54 4.95 -13.22 -4.54
C ARG A 54 4.21 -11.90 -4.69
N PHE A 55 4.08 -11.14 -3.60
CA PHE A 55 3.35 -9.88 -3.62
C PHE A 55 4.18 -8.73 -4.23
N GLY A 56 5.52 -8.84 -4.24
CA GLY A 56 6.39 -7.83 -4.83
C GLY A 56 6.28 -6.45 -4.18
N ILE A 57 5.81 -6.41 -2.92
CA ILE A 57 5.60 -5.16 -2.19
C ILE A 57 6.85 -4.76 -1.41
N ASP A 58 7.18 -3.47 -1.44
CA ASP A 58 8.12 -2.89 -0.50
C ASP A 58 7.38 -2.44 0.76
N LEU A 59 7.25 -3.35 1.71
CA LEU A 59 6.63 -3.09 3.03
C LEU A 59 7.15 -1.80 3.68
N LYS A 60 8.45 -1.53 3.62
CA LYS A 60 9.02 -0.37 4.29
C LYS A 60 8.53 0.92 3.64
N LYS A 61 8.44 0.94 2.31
CA LYS A 61 7.89 2.07 1.56
C LYS A 61 6.39 2.24 1.82
N GLU A 62 5.62 1.16 1.77
CA GLU A 62 4.17 1.24 1.96
C GLU A 62 3.80 1.65 3.38
N LEU A 63 4.46 1.11 4.41
CA LEU A 63 4.22 1.51 5.80
C LEU A 63 4.63 2.97 6.07
N LYS A 64 5.66 3.49 5.40
CA LYS A 64 6.02 4.92 5.49
C LYS A 64 4.95 5.85 4.93
N LYS A 65 4.13 5.40 3.98
CA LYS A 65 3.00 6.20 3.48
C LYS A 65 1.93 6.35 4.55
N LEU A 66 1.72 5.32 5.37
CA LEU A 66 0.76 5.33 6.46
C LEU A 66 1.13 6.38 7.53
N ASP A 67 2.42 6.57 7.79
CA ASP A 67 2.92 7.59 8.73
C ASP A 67 2.61 9.02 8.26
N ARG A 68 2.63 9.27 6.94
CA ARG A 68 2.39 10.59 6.36
C ARG A 68 0.92 10.91 6.11
N LYS A 69 0.07 9.88 6.04
CA LYS A 69 -1.32 9.98 5.59
C LYS A 69 -2.24 9.10 6.46
N PRO A 70 -2.75 9.63 7.59
CA PRO A 70 -3.63 8.91 8.51
C PRO A 70 -4.90 8.36 7.86
N GLU A 71 -5.42 8.99 6.81
CA GLU A 71 -6.57 8.52 6.05
C GLU A 71 -6.33 7.15 5.38
N ILE A 72 -5.07 6.86 5.01
CA ILE A 72 -4.69 5.57 4.43
C ILE A 72 -4.72 4.47 5.50
N TRP A 73 -4.40 4.79 6.76
CA TRP A 73 -4.56 3.85 7.87
C TRP A 73 -6.01 3.38 8.01
N VAL A 74 -6.96 4.32 7.98
CA VAL A 74 -8.39 3.99 8.10
C VAL A 74 -8.83 3.07 6.96
N ARG A 75 -8.42 3.39 5.72
CA ARG A 75 -8.74 2.57 4.55
C ARG A 75 -8.11 1.18 4.62
N LEU A 76 -6.85 1.09 5.05
CA LEU A 76 -6.15 -0.18 5.24
C LEU A 76 -6.87 -1.06 6.29
N LEU A 77 -7.27 -0.47 7.42
CA LEU A 77 -7.97 -1.19 8.48
C LEU A 77 -9.35 -1.67 8.03
N ASN A 78 -10.10 -0.84 7.31
CA ASN A 78 -11.39 -1.21 6.73
C ASN A 78 -11.24 -2.39 5.76
N ASP A 79 -10.24 -2.34 4.87
CA ASP A 79 -9.96 -3.45 3.94
C ASP A 79 -9.52 -4.71 4.69
N ILE A 80 -8.74 -4.59 5.78
CA ILE A 80 -8.33 -5.73 6.62
C ILE A 80 -9.55 -6.37 7.31
N ASP A 81 -10.45 -5.56 7.86
CA ASP A 81 -11.65 -6.01 8.57
C ASP A 81 -12.78 -6.45 7.61
N GLY A 82 -12.64 -6.19 6.31
CA GLY A 82 -13.68 -6.50 5.31
C GLY A 82 -14.90 -5.59 5.41
N LYS A 83 -14.75 -4.40 6.02
CA LYS A 83 -15.78 -3.36 6.09
C LYS A 83 -15.61 -2.48 4.86
N GLN A 84 -16.32 -2.83 3.77
CA GLN A 84 -16.44 -1.99 2.58
C GLN A 84 -17.57 -0.99 2.73
#